data_AF-A0A7V3NBT5-F1
#
_entry.id   AF-A0A7V3NBT5-F1
#
_cell.length_a   1.000
_cell.length_b   1.000
_cell.length_c   1.000
_cell.angle_alpha   90.00
_cell.angle_beta   90.00
_cell.angle_gamma   90.00
#
_symmetry.space_group_name_H-M   'P 1'
#
loop_
_entity.id
_entity.type
_entity.pdbx_description
1 polymer ?
#
loop_
_entity_poly.entity_id
_entity_poly.type
_entity_poly.pdbx_seq_one_letter_code
_entity_poly.pdbx_strand_id
1 'polypeptide(L)'
;NVVCDALILDPQSRSDTYPYIELEEQDVMIGHEASVSRIGEEQLFYLTSRGLTEAEASTMIVSGFIEPLVKELPMEYAVEMNRLIQLQMEGTVG
;
A
#
# COMPACT_ATOMS: atom_id res chain seq x y z
N ASN A 1 4.99 -12.88 13.53
CA ASN A 1 5.49 -12.68 12.15
C ASN A 1 5.45 -11.21 11.83
N VAL A 2 6.51 -10.70 11.22
CA VAL A 2 6.60 -9.33 10.71
C VAL A 2 6.32 -9.38 9.22
N VAL A 3 5.46 -8.49 8.72
CA VAL A 3 5.12 -8.39 7.29
C VAL A 3 5.39 -6.96 6.83
N CYS A 4 6.14 -6.84 5.74
CA CYS A 4 6.52 -5.57 5.13
C CYS A 4 6.02 -5.54 3.68
N ASP A 5 4.93 -4.80 3.43
CA ASP A 5 4.39 -4.67 2.08
C ASP A 5 4.69 -3.29 1.51
N ALA A 6 5.15 -3.25 0.26
CA ALA A 6 5.36 -2.03 -0.50
C ALA A 6 4.56 -2.05 -1.81
N LEU A 7 3.98 -0.90 -2.16
CA LEU A 7 3.31 -0.67 -3.43
C LEU A 7 4.02 0.45 -4.19
N ILE A 8 4.51 0.12 -5.38
CA ILE A 8 5.18 1.03 -6.31
C ILE A 8 4.13 1.61 -7.28
N LEU A 9 4.03 2.93 -7.32
CA LEU A 9 2.99 3.66 -8.05
C LEU A 9 3.39 4.00 -9.49
N ASP A 10 4.68 4.11 -9.77
CA ASP A 10 5.21 4.54 -11.06
C ASP A 10 6.52 3.79 -11.42
N PRO A 11 7.00 3.90 -12.69
CA PRO A 11 8.20 3.19 -13.13
C PRO A 11 9.54 3.70 -12.57
N GLN A 12 9.58 4.92 -12.04
CA GLN A 12 10.78 5.57 -11.49
C GLN A 12 10.95 5.31 -9.99
N SER A 13 9.85 5.04 -9.31
CA SER A 13 9.78 4.71 -7.89
C SER A 13 10.52 3.41 -7.56
N ARG A 14 11.15 3.40 -6.38
CA ARG A 14 11.91 2.27 -5.85
C ARG A 14 11.62 2.11 -4.35
N SER A 15 11.50 0.87 -3.88
CA SER A 15 11.41 0.53 -2.47
C SER A 15 12.59 -0.35 -2.08
N ASP A 16 13.29 0.02 -1.01
CA ASP A 16 14.38 -0.75 -0.42
C ASP A 16 13.98 -1.15 1.00
N THR A 17 13.94 -2.45 1.30
CA THR A 17 13.56 -3.00 2.61
C THR A 17 14.76 -3.71 3.24
N TYR A 18 15.17 -3.26 4.42
CA TYR A 18 16.32 -3.80 5.15
C TYR A 18 15.86 -4.38 6.50
N PRO A 19 15.50 -5.67 6.57
CA PRO A 19 15.09 -6.29 7.82
C PRO A 19 16.30 -6.48 8.75
N TYR A 20 16.09 -6.26 10.04
CA TYR A 20 17.05 -6.59 11.09
C TYR A 20 16.34 -7.39 12.18
N ILE A 21 16.93 -8.52 12.58
CA ILE A 21 16.39 -9.41 13.61
C ILE A 21 17.55 -9.78 14.53
N GLU A 22 17.43 -9.44 15.81
CA GLU A 22 18.39 -9.78 16.86
C GLU A 22 17.67 -10.58 17.95
N LEU A 23 18.28 -11.68 18.40
CA LEU A 23 17.68 -12.64 19.31
C LEU A 23 18.65 -13.02 20.43
N GLU A 24 18.18 -12.93 21.66
CA GLU A 24 18.93 -13.32 22.86
C GLU A 24 18.35 -14.57 23.57
N GLU A 25 17.41 -15.26 22.91
CA GLU A 25 16.73 -16.46 23.44
C GLU A 25 16.83 -17.63 22.45
N GLN A 26 16.89 -18.87 22.97
CA GLN A 26 17.12 -20.07 22.17
C GLN A 26 15.84 -20.77 21.70
N ASP A 27 14.73 -20.59 22.42
CA ASP A 27 13.45 -21.22 22.08
C ASP A 27 12.45 -20.19 21.52
N VAL A 28 12.71 -19.75 20.28
CA VAL A 28 11.86 -18.76 19.60
C VAL A 28 11.56 -19.14 18.15
N MET A 29 10.36 -18.79 17.70
CA MET A 29 9.92 -18.89 16.30
C MET A 29 9.59 -17.50 15.76
N ILE A 30 10.30 -17.08 14.71
CA ILE A 30 10.11 -15.78 14.05
C ILE A 30 10.04 -15.98 12.55
N GLY A 31 9.03 -15.38 11.93
CA GLY A 31 8.92 -15.20 10.49
C GLY A 31 8.96 -13.72 10.13
N HIS A 32 9.74 -13.38 9.11
CA HIS A 32 9.70 -12.09 8.43
C HIS A 32 9.34 -12.33 6.97
N GLU A 33 8.35 -11.60 6.48
CA GLU A 33 7.92 -11.60 5.09
C GLU A 33 7.97 -10.18 4.55
N ALA A 34 8.46 -10.02 3.33
CA ALA A 34 8.45 -8.74 2.64
C ALA A 34 8.00 -8.94 1.20
N SER A 35 7.04 -8.12 0.77
CA SER A 35 6.50 -8.16 -0.59
C SER A 35 6.58 -6.77 -1.23
N VAL A 36 6.93 -6.73 -2.51
CA VAL A 36 6.91 -5.50 -3.31
C VAL A 36 6.01 -5.74 -4.50
N SER A 37 4.98 -4.92 -4.60
CA SER A 37 4.00 -4.95 -5.67
C SER A 37 4.04 -3.65 -6.48
N ARG A 38 3.57 -3.70 -7.72
CA ARG A 38 3.36 -2.54 -8.59
C ARG A 38 1.88 -2.45 -8.90
N ILE A 39 1.39 -1.24 -9.13
CA ILE A 39 0.06 -1.07 -9.72
C ILE A 39 0.04 -1.83 -11.06
N GLY A 40 -0.83 -2.84 -11.16
CA GLY A 40 -0.90 -3.68 -12.34
C GLY A 40 -1.56 -2.93 -13.50
N GLU A 41 -0.92 -2.91 -14.66
CA GLU A 41 -1.51 -2.35 -15.89
C GLU A 41 -2.88 -2.99 -16.22
N GLU A 42 -3.04 -4.28 -15.94
CA GLU A 42 -4.32 -4.99 -16.12
C GLU A 42 -5.40 -4.49 -15.15
N GLN A 43 -5.05 -4.18 -13.90
CA GLN A 43 -6.00 -3.64 -12.90
C GLN A 43 -6.42 -2.22 -13.28
N LEU A 44 -5.47 -1.38 -13.70
CA LEU A 44 -5.75 -0.04 -14.22
C LEU A 44 -6.62 -0.11 -15.48
N PHE A 45 -6.26 -0.97 -16.44
CA PHE A 45 -7.03 -1.18 -17.65
C PHE A 45 -8.46 -1.65 -17.33
N TYR A 46 -8.60 -2.59 -16.40
CA TYR A 46 -9.92 -3.07 -15.99
C TYR A 46 -10.78 -1.94 -15.40
N LEU A 47 -10.25 -1.19 -14.43
CA LEU A 47 -10.98 -0.11 -13.76
C LEU A 47 -11.31 1.04 -14.72
N THR A 48 -10.37 1.42 -15.58
CA THR A 48 -10.59 2.46 -16.59
C THR A 48 -11.59 2.03 -17.66
N SER A 49 -11.60 0.76 -18.07
CA SER A 49 -12.62 0.21 -18.96
C SER A 49 -14.04 0.26 -18.38
N ARG A 50 -14.15 0.38 -17.04
CA ARG A 50 -15.43 0.57 -16.33
C ARG A 50 -15.82 2.03 -16.19
N GLY A 51 -15.06 2.95 -16.79
CA GLY A 51 -15.36 4.39 -16.83
C GLY A 51 -14.69 5.21 -15.73
N LEU A 52 -13.79 4.62 -14.93
CA LEU A 52 -12.96 5.36 -13.99
C LEU A 52 -11.83 6.07 -14.75
N THR A 53 -11.46 7.27 -14.31
CA THR A 53 -10.20 7.88 -14.74
C THR A 53 -9.02 7.08 -14.17
N GLU A 54 -7.85 7.22 -14.78
CA GLU A 54 -6.63 6.56 -14.29
C GLU A 54 -6.29 6.99 -12.85
N ALA A 55 -6.53 8.25 -12.50
CA ALA A 55 -6.36 8.77 -11.14
C ALA A 55 -7.34 8.12 -10.14
N GLU A 56 -8.62 7.98 -10.51
CA GLU A 56 -9.62 7.31 -9.67
C GLU A 56 -9.31 5.81 -9.51
N ALA A 57 -8.90 5.15 -10.60
CA ALA A 57 -8.50 3.74 -10.58
C ALA A 57 -7.28 3.53 -9.67
N SER A 58 -6.26 4.38 -9.78
CA SER A 58 -5.06 4.33 -8.94
C SER A 58 -5.39 4.56 -7.47
N THR A 59 -6.22 5.57 -7.19
CA THR A 59 -6.70 5.87 -5.83
C THR A 59 -7.45 4.69 -5.23
N MET A 60 -8.28 4.00 -6.02
CA MET A 60 -9.01 2.82 -5.58
C MET A 60 -8.09 1.65 -5.25
N ILE A 61 -7.06 1.40 -6.08
CA ILE A 61 -6.06 0.34 -5.84
C ILE A 61 -5.26 0.64 -4.57
N VAL A 62 -4.77 1.87 -4.42
CA VAL A 62 -4.02 2.29 -3.22
C VAL A 62 -4.89 2.21 -1.96
N SER A 63 -6.16 2.64 -2.05
CA SER A 63 -7.11 2.54 -0.93
C SER A 63 -7.34 1.09 -0.49
N GLY A 64 -7.41 0.16 -1.44
CA GLY A 64 -7.51 -1.27 -1.15
C GLY A 64 -6.24 -1.83 -0.48
N PHE A 65 -5.07 -1.38 -0.92
CA PHE A 65 -3.77 -1.79 -0.35
C PHE A 65 -3.62 -1.38 1.13
N ILE A 66 -4.03 -0.16 1.48
CA ILE A 66 -3.94 0.36 2.86
C ILE A 66 -5.13 -0.06 3.75
N GLU A 67 -6.19 -0.64 3.18
CA GLU A 67 -7.43 -0.96 3.88
C GLU A 67 -7.22 -1.75 5.20
N PRO A 68 -6.32 -2.77 5.24
CA PRO A 68 -6.04 -3.50 6.48
C PRO A 68 -5.50 -2.59 7.59
N LEU A 69 -4.65 -1.62 7.26
CA LEU A 69 -4.11 -0.65 8.22
C LEU A 69 -5.20 0.30 8.72
N VAL A 70 -6.03 0.80 7.81
CA VAL A 70 -7.10 1.75 8.15
C VAL A 70 -8.14 1.11 9.07
N LYS A 71 -8.40 -0.21 8.93
CA LYS A 71 -9.33 -0.97 9.77
C LYS A 71 -8.88 -1.11 11.24
N GLU A 72 -7.58 -1.01 11.51
CA GLU A 72 -7.03 -1.06 12.87
C GLU A 72 -7.12 0.29 13.59
N LEU A 73 -7.44 1.38 12.89
CA LEU A 73 -7.56 2.70 13.47
C LEU A 73 -8.96 2.97 14.02
N PRO A 74 -9.09 3.76 15.11
CA PRO A 74 -10.38 4.27 15.54
C PRO A 74 -11.07 5.07 14.41
N MET A 75 -12.41 5.01 14.37
CA MET A 75 -13.22 5.53 13.26
C MET A 75 -12.90 6.99 12.90
N GLU A 76 -12.68 7.83 13.90
CA GLU A 76 -12.33 9.25 13.72
C GLU A 76 -11.00 9.45 12.94
N TYR A 77 -9.99 8.62 13.19
CA TYR A 77 -8.70 8.69 12.48
C TYR A 77 -8.76 8.00 11.12
N ALA A 78 -9.56 6.93 10.99
CA ALA A 78 -9.74 6.24 9.72
C ALA A 78 -10.35 7.15 8.64
N VAL A 79 -11.32 8.00 9.01
CA VAL A 79 -11.91 8.99 8.09
C VAL A 79 -10.86 10.01 7.65
N GLU A 80 -10.08 10.54 8.60
CA GLU A 80 -9.06 11.54 8.31
C GLU A 80 -7.92 10.98 7.43
N MET A 81 -7.47 9.75 7.72
CA MET A 81 -6.41 9.10 6.95
C MET A 81 -6.83 8.88 5.49
N ASN A 82 -8.05 8.41 5.24
CA ASN A 82 -8.57 8.28 3.87
C ASN A 82 -8.61 9.62 3.14
N ARG A 83 -8.97 10.71 3.85
CA ARG A 83 -9.00 12.05 3.27
C ARG A 83 -7.59 12.54 2.88
N LEU A 84 -6.61 12.33 3.76
CA LEU A 84 -5.21 12.71 3.51
C LEU A 84 -4.62 11.96 2.33
N ILE A 85 -4.96 10.68 2.16
CA ILE A 85 -4.45 9.85 1.07
C ILE A 85 -5.00 10.30 -0.28
N GLN A 86 -6.30 10.62 -0.36
CA GLN A 86 -6.88 11.21 -1.56
C GLN A 86 -6.18 12.51 -1.95
N LEU A 87 -5.92 13.40 -0.98
CA LEU A 87 -5.21 14.66 -1.21
C LEU A 87 -3.78 14.45 -1.72
N GLN A 88 -3.06 13.45 -1.23
CA GLN A 88 -1.71 13.12 -1.72
C GLN A 88 -1.75 12.54 -3.15
N MET A 89 -2.80 11.79 -3.48
CA MET A 89 -2.96 11.17 -4.81
C MET A 89 -3.27 12.20 -5.91
N GLU A 90 -4.06 13.24 -5.61
CA GLU A 90 -4.40 14.30 -6.58
C GLU A 90 -3.17 15.05 -7.14
N GLY A 91 -2.03 15.04 -6.43
CA GLY A 91 -0.80 15.75 -6.84
C GLY A 91 0.36 14.86 -7.30
N THR A 92 0.20 13.53 -7.30
CA THR A 92 1.30 12.58 -7.52
C THR A 92 1.15 11.72 -8.77
N VAL A 93 -0.05 11.66 -9.36
CA VAL A 93 -0.29 10.96 -10.62
C VAL A 93 -0.20 11.97 -11.77
N GLY A 94 1.04 12.25 -12.22
CA GLY A 94 1.35 13.18 -13.30
C GLY A 94 2.84 13.25 -13.63
#